data_AF-A0A4P7YUM8-F1
#
_entry.id   AF-A0A4P7YUM8-F1
#
_cell.length_a   1.000
_cell.length_b   1.000
_cell.length_c   1.000
_cell.angle_alpha   90.00
_cell.angle_beta   90.00
_cell.angle_gamma   90.00
#
_symmetry.space_group_name_H-M   'P 1'
#
loop_
_entity.id
_entity.type
_entity.pdbx_description
1 polymer ?
#
loop_
_entity_poly.entity_id
_entity_poly.type
_entity_poly.pdbx_seq_one_letter_code
_entity_poly.pdbx_strand_id
1 'polypeptide(L)'
;MSRPLLAALLLTAAPAMAEPMKGRYELRCQDPQTRQWTVAGQLTDPEIVDQPASQPASDGKPAGRVVRGTGADGRPMTLPMPSDRTCMLSAR
;
A
#
# COMPACT_ATOMS: atom_id res chain seq x y z
N MET A 1 38.45 35.28 -20.77
CA MET A 1 38.55 33.85 -20.37
C MET A 1 38.33 33.85 -18.86
N SER A 2 37.30 33.27 -18.23
CA SER A 2 36.68 31.96 -18.44
C SER A 2 35.32 31.90 -17.70
N ARG A 3 34.28 31.41 -18.38
CA ARG A 3 33.12 30.71 -17.81
C ARG A 3 33.45 29.20 -17.85
N PRO A 4 32.74 28.28 -17.19
CA PRO A 4 31.71 28.41 -16.16
C PRO A 4 31.94 27.39 -15.00
N LEU A 5 31.17 27.43 -13.92
CA LEU A 5 30.90 26.22 -13.13
C LEU A 5 29.45 26.25 -12.66
N LEU A 6 28.59 25.60 -13.47
CA LEU A 6 27.28 25.14 -13.04
C LEU A 6 27.51 24.07 -11.97
N ALA A 7 27.26 24.42 -10.71
CA ALA A 7 27.13 23.43 -9.64
C ALA A 7 25.81 22.67 -9.86
N ALA A 8 25.94 21.41 -10.25
CA ALA A 8 24.81 20.49 -10.43
C ALA A 8 24.14 20.23 -9.06
N LEU A 9 22.90 20.70 -8.91
CA LEU A 9 22.01 20.25 -7.84
C LEU A 9 21.64 18.79 -8.10
N LEU A 10 22.31 17.86 -7.41
CA LEU A 10 21.86 16.48 -7.29
C LEU A 10 20.72 16.44 -6.28
N LEU A 11 19.47 16.58 -6.75
CA LEU A 11 18.30 16.21 -5.95
C LEU A 11 18.30 14.69 -5.77
N THR A 12 18.77 14.21 -4.63
CA THR A 12 18.56 12.82 -4.20
C THR A 12 17.07 12.64 -3.90
N ALA A 13 16.31 12.13 -4.87
CA ALA A 13 14.95 11.67 -4.64
C ALA A 13 14.99 10.52 -3.63
N ALA A 14 14.65 10.80 -2.37
CA ALA A 14 14.40 9.75 -1.38
C ALA A 14 13.26 8.87 -1.91
N PRO A 15 13.34 7.54 -1.76
CA PRO A 15 12.19 6.70 -2.06
C PRO A 15 11.05 7.19 -1.17
N ALA A 16 9.90 7.50 -1.78
CA ALA A 16 8.68 7.77 -1.04
C ALA A 16 8.25 6.46 -0.36
N MET A 17 8.89 6.13 0.77
CA MET A 17 8.31 5.23 1.75
C MET A 17 7.04 5.94 2.21
N ALA A 18 5.90 5.47 1.73
CA ALA A 18 4.60 5.97 2.18
C ALA A 18 4.57 5.83 3.70
N GLU A 19 4.55 6.96 4.41
CA GLU A 19 4.47 6.96 5.86
C GLU A 19 3.21 6.20 6.28
N PRO A 20 3.29 5.30 7.29
CA PRO A 20 2.13 4.57 7.76
C PRO A 20 1.04 5.56 8.18
N MET A 21 -0.16 5.39 7.62
CA MET A 21 -1.25 6.35 7.81
C MET A 21 -1.68 6.32 9.28
N LYS A 22 -1.51 7.41 10.03
CA LYS A 22 -1.85 7.41 11.47
C LYS A 22 -3.34 7.20 11.71
N GLY A 23 -3.68 6.21 12.54
CA GLY A 23 -5.05 5.95 13.00
C GLY A 23 -5.62 4.62 12.55
N ARG A 24 -6.93 4.42 12.77
CA ARG A 24 -7.63 3.19 12.40
C ARG A 24 -8.24 3.33 11.00
N TYR A 25 -7.95 2.35 10.16
CA TYR A 25 -8.40 2.30 8.79
C TYR A 25 -9.01 0.96 8.46
N GLU A 26 -9.74 0.97 7.37
CA GLU A 26 -10.48 -0.14 6.87
C GLU A 26 -10.19 -0.34 5.39
N LEU A 27 -9.65 -1.52 5.06
CA LEU A 27 -9.41 -1.88 3.68
C LEU A 27 -10.73 -2.33 3.07
N ARG A 28 -11.20 -1.58 2.09
CA ARG A 28 -12.42 -1.88 1.33
C ARG A 28 -12.04 -2.18 -0.10
N CYS A 29 -12.58 -3.25 -0.65
CA CYS A 29 -12.38 -3.59 -2.06
C CYS A 29 -13.73 -3.65 -2.76
N GLN A 30 -13.80 -3.04 -3.93
CA GLN A 30 -14.99 -3.04 -4.76
C GLN A 30 -15.08 -4.36 -5.53
N ASP A 31 -16.20 -5.06 -5.43
CA ASP A 31 -16.46 -6.21 -6.27
C ASP A 31 -16.65 -5.77 -7.74
N PRO A 32 -15.89 -6.33 -8.69
CA PRO A 32 -15.93 -5.87 -10.08
C PRO A 32 -17.26 -6.22 -10.79
N GLN A 33 -17.99 -7.23 -10.32
CA GLN A 33 -19.25 -7.67 -10.95
C GLN A 33 -20.43 -6.84 -10.45
N THR A 34 -20.54 -6.69 -9.13
CA THR A 34 -21.69 -6.03 -8.46
C THR A 34 -21.45 -4.55 -8.19
N ARG A 35 -20.20 -4.06 -8.36
CA ARG A 35 -19.75 -2.70 -8.03
C ARG A 35 -19.94 -2.33 -6.54
N GLN A 36 -20.20 -3.30 -5.67
CA GLN A 36 -20.36 -3.07 -4.24
C GLN A 36 -19.01 -3.02 -3.52
N TRP A 37 -18.91 -2.23 -2.47
CA TRP A 37 -17.71 -2.17 -1.63
C TRP A 37 -17.83 -3.11 -0.45
N THR A 38 -16.90 -4.07 -0.33
CA THR A 38 -16.82 -5.00 0.81
C THR A 38 -15.60 -4.70 1.65
N VAL A 39 -15.74 -4.82 2.98
CA VAL A 39 -14.62 -4.69 3.91
C VAL A 39 -13.80 -5.98 3.88
N ALA A 40 -12.52 -5.86 3.52
CA ALA A 40 -11.55 -6.96 3.56
C ALA A 40 -10.88 -7.10 4.95
N GLY A 41 -10.80 -6.00 5.71
CA GLY A 41 -10.31 -6.02 7.09
C GLY A 41 -10.03 -4.62 7.64
N GLN A 42 -9.63 -4.57 8.91
CA GLN A 42 -9.28 -3.33 9.62
C GLN A 42 -7.84 -3.40 10.13
N LEU A 43 -7.14 -2.27 10.00
CA LEU A 43 -5.75 -2.12 10.39
C LEU A 43 -5.57 -0.75 11.07
N THR A 44 -4.72 -0.72 12.08
CA THR A 44 -4.22 0.51 12.69
C THR A 44 -2.85 0.79 12.11
N ASP A 45 -2.59 2.06 11.79
CA ASP A 45 -1.35 2.50 11.15
C ASP A 45 -1.01 1.73 9.86
N PRO A 46 -1.94 1.62 8.88
CA PRO A 46 -1.69 0.82 7.68
C PRO A 46 -0.59 1.41 6.78
N GLU A 47 0.17 0.52 6.17
CA GLU A 47 1.17 0.78 5.13
C GLU A 47 0.89 -0.11 3.92
N ILE A 48 0.84 0.49 2.72
CA ILE A 48 0.68 -0.26 1.47
C ILE A 48 2.07 -0.64 0.95
N VAL A 49 2.30 -1.94 0.78
CA VAL A 49 3.57 -2.50 0.33
C VAL A 49 3.37 -3.26 -0.97
N ASP A 50 4.15 -2.93 -2.00
CA ASP A 50 4.22 -3.73 -3.23
C ASP A 50 4.93 -5.05 -2.96
N GLN A 51 4.25 -6.15 -3.27
CA GLN A 51 4.82 -7.48 -3.15
C GLN A 51 5.53 -7.83 -4.46
N PRO A 52 6.78 -8.31 -4.43
CA PRO A 52 7.52 -8.65 -5.64
C PRO A 52 6.76 -9.73 -6.43
N ALA A 53 6.72 -9.59 -7.75
CA ALA A 53 5.98 -10.47 -8.66
C ALA A 53 6.35 -11.96 -8.54
N SER A 54 7.52 -12.25 -7.96
CA SER A 54 8.06 -13.59 -7.73
C SER A 54 7.51 -14.27 -6.47
N GLN A 55 6.77 -13.56 -5.62
CA GLN A 55 6.21 -14.10 -4.39
C GLN A 55 4.74 -14.50 -4.63
N PRO A 56 4.37 -15.77 -4.41
CA PRO A 56 2.98 -16.17 -4.53
C PRO A 56 2.17 -15.40 -3.48
N ALA A 57 1.21 -14.59 -3.92
CA ALA A 57 0.21 -14.06 -3.01
C ALA A 57 -0.48 -15.25 -2.34
N SER A 58 -0.77 -15.14 -1.04
CA SER A 58 -1.65 -16.08 -0.35
C SER A 58 -2.88 -16.32 -1.23
N ASP A 59 -3.16 -17.58 -1.58
CA ASP A 59 -4.24 -18.03 -2.47
C ASP A 59 -4.00 -17.99 -4.00
N GLY A 60 -2.75 -17.92 -4.48
CA GLY A 60 -2.44 -18.19 -5.90
C GLY A 60 -2.97 -17.15 -6.88
N LYS A 61 -3.33 -15.97 -6.39
CA LYS A 61 -3.72 -14.80 -7.17
C LYS A 61 -2.48 -14.02 -7.65
N PRO A 62 -2.57 -13.27 -8.77
CA PRO A 62 -1.46 -12.49 -9.30
C PRO A 62 -0.86 -11.60 -8.21
N ALA A 63 0.48 -11.55 -8.17
CA ALA A 63 1.23 -10.73 -7.22
C ALA A 63 0.64 -9.32 -7.17
N GLY A 64 0.15 -8.94 -6.00
CA GLY A 64 -0.51 -7.68 -5.75
C GLY A 64 0.18 -6.90 -4.65
N ARG A 65 -0.37 -5.74 -4.34
CA ARG A 65 0.01 -5.00 -3.14
C ARG A 65 -0.56 -5.72 -1.91
N VAL A 66 0.03 -5.47 -0.75
CA VAL A 66 -0.54 -5.83 0.54
C VAL A 66 -0.61 -4.62 1.43
N VAL A 67 -1.54 -4.63 2.37
CA VAL A 67 -1.60 -3.62 3.43
C VAL A 67 -1.14 -4.25 4.72
N ARG A 68 -0.04 -3.76 5.27
CA ARG A 68 0.48 -4.14 6.58
C ARG A 68 -0.02 -3.15 7.62
N GLY A 69 -0.23 -3.61 8.84
CA GLY A 69 -0.57 -2.74 9.96
C GLY A 69 -0.80 -3.56 11.22
N THR A 70 -1.49 -2.96 12.19
CA THR A 70 -1.82 -3.63 13.45
C THR A 70 -3.31 -3.96 13.50
N GLY A 71 -3.63 -5.23 13.72
CA GLY A 71 -5.01 -5.69 13.88
C GLY A 71 -5.69 -5.10 15.11
N ALA A 72 -7.01 -5.31 15.22
CA ALA A 72 -7.77 -4.86 16.39
C ALA A 72 -7.34 -5.53 17.70
N ASP A 73 -6.66 -6.67 17.61
CA ASP A 73 -6.06 -7.45 18.69
C ASP A 73 -4.66 -6.96 19.10
N GLY A 74 -4.14 -5.91 18.44
CA GLY A 74 -2.80 -5.38 18.70
C GLY A 74 -1.67 -6.19 18.05
N ARG A 75 -1.99 -7.20 17.24
CA ARG A 75 -0.98 -8.03 16.56
C ARG A 75 -0.70 -7.52 15.15
N PRO A 76 0.52 -7.73 14.63
CA PRO A 76 0.82 -7.41 13.24
C PRO A 76 -0.09 -8.22 12.31
N MET A 77 -0.72 -7.55 11.35
CA MET A 77 -1.64 -8.13 10.37
C MET A 77 -1.27 -7.66 8.97
N THR A 78 -1.44 -8.54 7.99
CA THR A 78 -1.27 -8.21 6.57
C THR A 78 -2.54 -8.59 5.83
N LEU A 79 -3.13 -7.64 5.11
CA LEU A 79 -4.31 -7.83 4.27
C LEU A 79 -3.91 -7.83 2.80
N PRO A 80 -4.45 -8.76 1.98
CA PRO A 80 -4.22 -8.73 0.54
C PRO A 80 -4.92 -7.53 -0.10
N MET A 81 -4.22 -6.84 -1.00
CA MET A 81 -4.81 -5.85 -1.91
C MET A 81 -4.81 -6.43 -3.33
N PRO A 82 -5.83 -7.24 -3.69
CA PRO A 82 -5.89 -7.93 -4.97
C PRO A 82 -5.89 -6.95 -6.15
N SER A 83 -5.04 -7.22 -7.14
CA SER A 83 -4.95 -6.41 -8.37
C SER A 83 -6.15 -6.58 -9.31
N ASP A 84 -6.98 -7.60 -9.11
CA ASP A 84 -8.19 -7.86 -9.90
C ASP A 84 -9.36 -6.90 -9.58
N ARG A 85 -9.20 -6.04 -8.56
CA ARG A 85 -10.26 -5.14 -8.11
C ARG A 85 -9.71 -3.83 -7.53
N THR A 86 -10.56 -2.81 -7.50
CA THR A 86 -10.22 -1.54 -6.88
C THR A 86 -10.32 -1.65 -5.37
N CYS A 87 -9.23 -1.38 -4.65
CA CYS A 87 -9.22 -1.32 -3.19
C CYS A 87 -8.82 0.07 -2.69
N MET A 88 -9.39 0.46 -1.54
CA MET A 88 -9.20 1.77 -0.91
C MET A 88 -9.14 1.61 0.61
N LEU A 89 -8.27 2.39 1.27
CA LEU A 89 -8.28 2.55 2.71
C LEU A 89 -9.24 3.67 3.10
N SER A 90 -10.21 3.37 3.95
CA SER A 90 -11.14 4.34 4.53
C SER A 90 -10.80 4.54 6.00
N ALA A 91 -10.62 5.79 6.44
CA ALA A 91 -10.47 6.08 7.86
C ALA A 91 -11.77 5.73 8.61
N ARG A 92 -11.63 5.25 9.85
CA ARG A 92 -12.75 4.99 10.76
C ARG A 92 -12.79 5.97 11.92
#